data_AF-A0A3N5W5Q6-F1
#
_entry.id   AF-A0A3N5W5Q6-F1
#
_cell.length_a   1.000
_cell.length_b   1.000
_cell.length_c   1.000
_cell.angle_alpha   90.00
_cell.angle_beta   90.00
_cell.angle_gamma   90.00
#
_symmetry.space_group_name_H-M   'P 1'
#
loop_
_entity.id
_entity.type
_entity.pdbx_description
1 polymer ?
#
loop_
_entity_poly.entity_id
_entity_poly.type
_entity_poly.pdbx_seq_one_letter_code
_entity_poly.pdbx_strand_id
1 'polypeptide(L)'
;MEIFYITLKNIISMMLEKLRDKAFFQNTIDVWIAYCEESGTEWYSIEGYRSFISYLNLKGLKMQKFPLCIKESGGLYERGKDKAKFLEELSHFSDNDSSAYTLKLSSEVIDKIRSYNLSGKL
;
A
#
# COMPACT_ATOMS: atom_id res chain seq x y z
N MET A 1 11.67 -17.83 22.72
CA MET A 1 11.02 -17.83 21.38
C MET A 1 9.74 -17.00 21.35
N GLU A 2 8.88 -17.07 22.37
CA GLU A 2 7.59 -16.35 22.40
C GLU A 2 7.71 -14.82 22.39
N ILE A 3 8.65 -14.24 23.14
CA ILE A 3 8.91 -12.78 23.15
C ILE A 3 9.31 -12.28 21.76
N PHE A 4 10.19 -13.01 21.06
CA PHE A 4 10.62 -12.64 19.71
C PHE A 4 9.47 -12.67 18.69
N TYR A 5 8.60 -13.67 18.78
CA TYR A 5 7.39 -13.76 17.95
C TYR A 5 6.42 -12.61 18.22
N ILE A 6 6.20 -12.25 19.50
CA ILE A 6 5.35 -11.12 19.88
C ILE A 6 5.95 -9.81 19.37
N THR A 7 7.25 -9.59 19.54
CA THR A 7 7.94 -8.39 19.03
C THR A 7 7.86 -8.31 17.51
N LEU A 8 8.08 -9.41 16.79
CA LEU A 8 7.98 -9.46 15.33
C LEU A 8 6.55 -9.20 14.85
N LYS A 9 5.55 -9.79 15.49
CA LYS A 9 4.13 -9.58 15.19
C LYS A 9 3.69 -8.14 15.45
N ASN A 10 4.15 -7.53 16.55
CA ASN A 10 3.92 -6.12 16.87
C ASN A 10 4.64 -5.18 15.88
N ILE A 11 5.83 -5.58 15.40
CA ILE A 11 6.60 -4.84 14.38
C ILE A 11 5.89 -4.84 13.02
N ILE A 12 5.27 -5.97 12.65
CA ILE A 12 4.47 -6.14 11.43
C ILE A 12 3.14 -5.37 11.55
N SER A 13 2.52 -5.33 12.72
CA SER A 13 1.27 -4.58 12.99
C SER A 13 1.43 -3.04 12.99
N MET A 14 2.61 -2.51 12.65
CA MET A 14 2.97 -1.09 12.77
C MET A 14 3.62 -0.51 11.49
N MET A 15 3.53 -1.18 10.34
CA MET A 15 4.14 -0.70 9.09
C MET A 15 3.48 0.58 8.56
N LEU A 16 2.17 0.73 8.71
CA LEU A 16 1.45 1.95 8.32
C LEU A 16 1.85 3.14 9.20
N GLU A 17 2.06 2.92 10.51
CA GLU A 17 2.58 3.92 11.43
C GLU A 17 4.02 4.29 11.10
N LYS A 18 4.87 3.30 10.85
CA LYS A 18 6.25 3.55 10.40
C LYS A 18 6.30 4.30 9.09
N LEU A 19 5.40 3.99 8.16
CA LEU A 19 5.30 4.70 6.88
C LEU A 19 4.86 6.14 7.11
N ARG A 20 3.83 6.38 7.93
CA ARG A 20 3.36 7.72 8.32
C ARG A 20 4.50 8.59 8.84
N ASP A 21 5.40 8.04 9.64
CA ASP A 21 6.49 8.80 10.25
C ASP A 21 7.60 9.21 9.26
N LYS A 22 7.61 8.66 8.03
CA LYS A 22 8.62 8.98 7.00
C LYS A 22 8.32 10.26 6.21
N ALA A 23 7.05 10.65 6.06
CA ALA A 23 6.66 11.83 5.30
C ALA A 23 5.25 12.32 5.66
N PHE A 24 4.98 13.61 5.43
CA PHE A 24 3.67 14.18 5.77
C PHE A 24 2.53 13.65 4.88
N PHE A 25 2.82 13.39 3.60
CA PHE A 25 1.93 12.70 2.67
C PHE A 25 2.63 11.46 2.14
N GLN A 26 1.89 10.36 2.09
CA GLN A 26 2.37 9.07 1.59
C GLN A 26 1.78 8.80 0.22
N ASN A 27 2.55 8.22 -0.69
CA ASN A 27 2.00 7.76 -1.96
C ASN A 27 1.23 6.44 -1.74
N THR A 28 0.12 6.26 -2.46
CA THR A 28 -0.76 5.09 -2.28
C THR A 28 -0.09 3.76 -2.61
N ILE A 29 0.97 3.74 -3.42
CA ILE A 29 1.73 2.53 -3.73
C ILE A 29 2.48 2.05 -2.49
N ASP A 30 3.18 2.95 -1.78
CA ASP A 30 3.86 2.62 -0.54
C ASP A 30 2.87 2.25 0.57
N VAL A 31 1.71 2.91 0.61
CA VAL A 31 0.64 2.57 1.56
C VAL A 31 0.10 1.17 1.29
N TRP A 32 -0.12 0.80 0.03
CA TRP A 32 -0.56 -0.53 -0.37
C TRP A 32 0.47 -1.61 -0.01
N ILE A 33 1.75 -1.37 -0.31
CA ILE A 33 2.84 -2.29 0.08
C ILE A 33 2.87 -2.47 1.59
N ALA A 34 2.86 -1.38 2.36
CA ALA A 34 2.86 -1.45 3.82
C ALA A 34 1.64 -2.23 4.34
N TYR A 35 0.43 -1.94 3.85
CA TYR A 35 -0.79 -2.66 4.21
C TYR A 35 -0.72 -4.17 3.88
N CYS A 36 -0.21 -4.53 2.70
CA CYS A 36 -0.03 -5.93 2.32
C CYS A 36 0.99 -6.65 3.22
N GLU A 37 2.10 -5.99 3.55
CA GLU A 37 3.08 -6.51 4.49
C GLU A 37 2.49 -6.68 5.91
N GLU A 38 1.70 -5.72 6.41
CA GLU A 38 0.98 -5.85 7.70
C GLU A 38 0.00 -7.03 7.69
N SER A 39 -0.72 -7.20 6.58
CA SER A 39 -1.78 -8.21 6.43
C SER A 39 -1.27 -9.59 6.00
N GLY A 40 0.02 -9.73 5.69
CA GLY A 40 0.62 -10.98 5.20
C GLY A 40 0.13 -11.36 3.80
N THR A 41 -0.20 -10.39 2.95
CA THR A 41 -0.71 -10.60 1.60
C THR A 41 0.24 -10.08 0.53
N GLU A 42 0.05 -10.53 -0.70
CA GLU A 42 0.94 -10.23 -1.81
C GLU A 42 0.59 -8.88 -2.47
N TRP A 43 1.53 -7.94 -2.44
CA TRP A 43 1.33 -6.57 -2.92
C TRP A 43 1.41 -6.43 -4.45
N TYR A 44 1.96 -7.40 -5.17
CA TYR A 44 2.16 -7.31 -6.63
C TYR A 44 0.90 -7.57 -7.46
N SER A 45 -0.27 -7.70 -6.84
CA SER A 45 -1.55 -7.85 -7.56
C SER A 45 -2.05 -6.50 -8.08
N ILE A 46 -2.10 -6.35 -9.41
CA ILE A 46 -2.69 -5.17 -10.07
C ILE A 46 -4.16 -5.00 -9.67
N GLU A 47 -4.94 -6.08 -9.71
CA GLU A 47 -6.35 -6.06 -9.30
C GLU A 47 -6.50 -5.73 -7.80
N GLY A 48 -5.59 -6.25 -6.97
CA GLY A 48 -5.56 -5.94 -5.54
C GLY A 48 -5.35 -4.46 -5.28
N TYR A 49 -4.36 -3.85 -5.93
CA TYR A 49 -4.13 -2.41 -5.83
C TYR A 49 -5.33 -1.60 -6.35
N ARG A 50 -5.89 -1.96 -7.52
CA ARG A 50 -7.05 -1.25 -8.09
C ARG A 50 -8.28 -1.33 -7.18
N SER A 51 -8.54 -2.50 -6.61
CA SER A 51 -9.61 -2.71 -5.62
C SER A 51 -9.37 -1.88 -4.35
N PHE A 52 -8.14 -1.81 -3.89
CA PHE A 52 -7.74 -0.97 -2.76
C PHE A 52 -7.99 0.52 -3.04
N ILE A 53 -7.55 1.05 -4.18
CA ILE A 53 -7.80 2.45 -4.56
C ILE A 53 -9.30 2.73 -4.69
N SER A 54 -10.06 1.82 -5.29
CA SER A 54 -11.52 1.91 -5.36
C SER A 54 -12.14 2.00 -3.97
N TYR A 55 -11.71 1.16 -3.04
CA TYR A 55 -12.13 1.22 -1.64
C TYR A 55 -11.81 2.57 -0.98
N LEU A 56 -10.59 3.09 -1.13
CA LEU A 56 -10.21 4.39 -0.55
C LEU A 56 -11.08 5.54 -1.09
N ASN A 57 -11.36 5.52 -2.39
CA ASN A 57 -12.27 6.47 -3.04
C ASN A 57 -13.70 6.34 -2.48
N LEU A 58 -14.23 5.12 -2.34
CA LEU A 58 -15.55 4.85 -1.76
C LEU A 58 -15.66 5.31 -0.31
N LYS A 59 -14.57 5.26 0.46
CA LYS A 59 -14.51 5.77 1.84
C LYS A 59 -14.36 7.30 1.92
N GLY A 60 -14.32 8.00 0.79
CA GLY A 60 -14.24 9.45 0.73
C GLY A 60 -12.94 10.01 1.30
N LEU A 61 -11.85 9.24 1.22
CA LEU A 61 -10.55 9.72 1.72
C LEU A 61 -10.05 10.89 0.87
N LYS A 62 -9.51 11.91 1.54
CA LYS A 62 -8.90 13.06 0.87
C LYS A 62 -7.58 12.63 0.25
N MET A 63 -7.61 12.34 -1.04
CA MET A 63 -6.46 11.92 -1.84
C MET A 63 -6.20 12.92 -2.97
N GLN A 64 -4.94 13.15 -3.31
CA GLN A 64 -4.55 14.00 -4.42
C GLN A 64 -3.80 13.18 -5.46
N LYS A 65 -4.24 13.24 -6.73
CA LYS A 65 -3.61 12.48 -7.81
C LYS A 65 -2.13 12.86 -7.92
N PHE A 66 -1.28 11.86 -8.00
CA PHE A 66 0.17 12.00 -8.01
C PHE A 66 0.72 11.35 -9.28
N PRO A 67 1.62 11.99 -10.03
CA PRO A 67 2.20 11.40 -11.21
C PRO A 67 2.97 10.13 -10.82
N LEU A 68 2.61 9.01 -11.44
CA LEU A 68 3.28 7.74 -11.19
C LEU A 68 4.72 7.85 -11.69
N CYS A 69 5.69 7.74 -10.78
CA CYS A 69 7.10 7.78 -11.10
C CYS A 69 7.61 6.36 -11.34
N ILE A 70 7.67 5.95 -12.60
CA ILE A 70 8.41 4.76 -13.04
C ILE A 70 9.88 5.19 -13.16
N LYS A 71 10.57 5.37 -12.03
CA LYS A 71 12.03 5.46 -12.06
C LYS A 71 12.59 4.11 -11.67
N GLU A 72 13.67 3.71 -12.35
CA GLU A 72 14.57 2.62 -11.98
C GLU A 72 15.27 2.93 -10.65
N SER A 73 14.53 3.14 -9.56
CA SER A 73 15.13 3.19 -8.25
C SER A 73 15.38 1.75 -7.83
N GLY A 74 16.54 1.23 -8.25
CA GLY A 74 17.18 0.07 -7.67
C GLY A 74 17.32 0.28 -6.16
N GLY A 75 16.28 -0.11 -5.44
CA GLY A 75 16.27 -0.27 -4.00
C GLY A 75 16.07 -1.75 -3.74
N LEU A 76 17.01 -2.35 -3.03
CA LEU A 76 17.10 -3.76 -2.70
C LEU A 76 15.91 -4.23 -1.85
N TYR A 77 14.72 -4.32 -2.42
CA TYR A 77 13.67 -5.20 -1.93
C TYR A 77 13.91 -6.58 -2.55
N GLU A 78 13.77 -7.61 -1.72
CA GLU A 78 14.35 -8.94 -1.88
C GLU A 78 14.23 -9.54 -3.31
N ARG A 79 15.27 -10.31 -3.69
CA ARG A 79 15.37 -11.11 -4.92
C ARG A 79 13.98 -11.61 -5.38
N GLY A 80 13.43 -10.97 -6.41
CA GLY A 80 12.32 -11.50 -7.21
C GLY A 80 11.01 -10.71 -7.24
N LYS A 81 10.82 -9.66 -6.43
CA LYS A 81 9.60 -8.82 -6.47
C LYS A 81 9.96 -7.40 -6.90
N ASP A 82 9.87 -7.14 -8.21
CA ASP A 82 10.28 -5.88 -8.80
C ASP A 82 9.15 -4.84 -8.74
N LYS A 83 9.30 -3.84 -7.86
CA LYS A 83 8.39 -2.70 -7.77
C LYS A 83 8.30 -1.96 -9.11
N ALA A 84 9.38 -1.91 -9.90
CA ALA A 84 9.36 -1.32 -11.23
C ALA A 84 8.45 -2.10 -12.17
N LYS A 85 8.51 -3.44 -12.17
CA LYS A 85 7.60 -4.28 -12.98
C LYS A 85 6.14 -4.10 -12.59
N PHE A 86 5.82 -4.05 -11.29
CA PHE A 86 4.46 -3.77 -10.83
C PHE A 86 3.98 -2.38 -11.31
N LEU A 87 4.83 -1.36 -11.21
CA LEU A 87 4.52 -0.01 -11.67
C LEU A 87 4.39 0.07 -13.20
N GLU A 88 5.19 -0.69 -13.94
CA GLU A 88 5.11 -0.84 -15.40
C GLU A 88 3.77 -1.47 -15.79
N GLU A 89 3.42 -2.62 -15.21
CA GLU A 89 2.13 -3.27 -15.46
C GLU A 89 0.94 -2.36 -15.10
N LEU A 90 1.01 -1.66 -13.97
CA LEU A 90 -0.02 -0.70 -13.56
C LEU A 90 -0.15 0.47 -14.53
N SER A 91 0.96 0.90 -15.15
CA SER A 91 0.98 2.02 -16.10
C SER A 91 0.20 1.77 -17.39
N HIS A 92 -0.09 0.51 -17.72
CA HIS A 92 -0.93 0.15 -18.86
C HIS A 92 -2.43 0.45 -18.63
N PHE A 93 -2.83 0.78 -17.40
CA PHE A 93 -4.20 1.14 -17.06
C PHE A 93 -4.33 2.65 -16.85
N SER A 94 -5.36 3.26 -17.44
CA SER A 94 -5.61 4.71 -17.36
C SER A 94 -6.78 5.10 -16.46
N ASP A 95 -7.37 4.15 -15.76
CA ASP A 95 -8.53 4.35 -14.88
C ASP A 95 -8.15 5.12 -13.61
N ASN A 96 -9.16 5.67 -12.92
CA ASN A 96 -8.91 6.33 -11.63
C ASN A 96 -8.44 5.33 -10.56
N ASP A 97 -8.84 4.07 -10.66
CA ASP A 97 -8.43 3.01 -9.72
C ASP A 97 -6.99 2.52 -9.95
N SER A 98 -6.38 2.79 -11.11
CA SER A 98 -4.98 2.48 -11.40
C SER A 98 -4.02 3.65 -11.16
N SER A 99 -4.55 4.82 -10.84
CA SER A 99 -3.74 6.01 -10.58
C SER A 99 -3.00 5.93 -9.25
N ALA A 100 -1.84 6.59 -9.16
CA ALA A 100 -1.19 6.86 -7.88
C ALA A 100 -1.77 8.14 -7.26
N TYR A 101 -1.89 8.15 -5.94
CA TYR A 101 -2.33 9.31 -5.18
C TYR A 101 -1.38 9.57 -4.02
N THR A 102 -1.50 10.74 -3.42
CA THR A 102 -0.96 11.06 -2.10
C THR A 102 -2.07 11.16 -1.08
N LEU A 103 -1.82 10.68 0.13
CA LEU A 103 -2.76 10.73 1.24
C LEU A 103 -2.04 10.92 2.59
N LYS A 104 -2.70 11.59 3.54
CA LYS A 104 -2.16 11.76 4.89
C LYS A 104 -2.64 10.60 5.78
N LEU A 105 -1.70 9.84 6.34
CA LEU A 105 -1.99 8.74 7.25
C LEU A 105 -2.27 9.25 8.68
N SER A 106 -3.45 9.81 8.93
CA SER A 106 -3.93 9.99 10.31
C SER A 106 -4.34 8.63 10.91
N SER A 107 -4.49 8.55 12.24
CA SER A 107 -4.96 7.32 12.89
C SER A 107 -6.30 6.85 12.32
N GLU A 108 -7.26 7.77 12.11
CA GLU A 108 -8.56 7.45 11.49
C GLU A 108 -8.40 6.87 10.07
N VAL A 109 -7.45 7.38 9.28
CA VAL A 109 -7.18 6.87 7.93
C VAL A 109 -6.54 5.49 7.99
N ILE A 110 -5.60 5.26 8.90
CA ILE A 110 -4.99 3.95 9.13
C ILE A 110 -6.05 2.92 9.53
N ASP A 111 -6.96 3.28 10.44
CA ASP A 111 -8.05 2.39 10.87
C ASP A 111 -8.98 2.03 9.70
N LYS A 112 -9.30 3.00 8.84
CA LYS A 112 -10.06 2.76 7.60
C LYS A 112 -9.30 1.86 6.63
N ILE A 113 -8.00 2.06 6.44
CA ILE A 113 -7.17 1.20 5.59
C ILE A 113 -7.17 -0.24 6.13
N ARG A 114 -7.00 -0.43 7.44
CA ARG A 114 -7.05 -1.77 8.08
C ARG A 114 -8.43 -2.42 8.04
N SER A 115 -9.48 -1.62 7.88
CA SER A 115 -10.84 -2.10 7.66
C SER A 115 -11.10 -2.50 6.20
N TYR A 116 -10.14 -2.28 5.29
CA TYR A 116 -10.17 -2.92 4.00
C TYR A 116 -9.99 -4.42 4.21
N ASN A 117 -10.91 -5.21 3.68
CA ASN A 117 -10.80 -6.65 3.75
C ASN A 117 -10.53 -7.16 2.33
N LEU A 118 -9.39 -7.80 2.14
CA LEU A 118 -9.07 -8.48 0.88
C LEU A 118 -10.03 -9.66 0.62
N SER A 119 -10.80 -10.09 1.63
CA SER A 119 -11.90 -11.02 1.46
C SER A 119 -13.12 -10.34 0.81
N GLY A 120 -12.96 -9.90 -0.44
CA GLY A 120 -13.92 -10.29 -1.45
C GLY A 120 -13.75 -11.79 -1.68
N LYS A 121 -14.25 -12.62 -0.75
CA LYS A 121 -14.55 -14.01 -1.09
C LYS A 121 -15.66 -13.92 -2.13
N LEU A 122 -15.26 -14.21 -3.39
CA LEU A 122 -16.01 -14.83 -4.49
C LEU A 122 -17.52 -14.55 -4.53
#